data_AF-A0A7Y0VS10-F1
#
_entry.id   AF-A0A7Y0VS10-F1
#
_cell.length_a   1.000
_cell.length_b   1.000
_cell.length_c   1.000
_cell.angle_alpha   90.00
_cell.angle_beta   90.00
_cell.angle_gamma   90.00
#
_symmetry.space_group_name_H-M   'P 1'
#
loop_
_entity.id
_entity.type
_entity.pdbx_description
1 polymer ?
#
loop_
_entity_poly.entity_id
_entity_poly.type
_entity_poly.pdbx_seq_one_letter_code
_entity_poly.pdbx_strand_id
1 'polypeptide(L)'
;MPNKELRILVADPSLPRLIRIERCLNRLGYYRLLALQSSQDLQVMSHSLIDYFDVLIANQVLASSVKSTPSAQPQPAAGKTRPTLLYDWLHLPPDIELIERFMTEIDPPSPWACLKDLPWAKGAPRGSRQ
;
A
#
# COMPACT_ATOMS: atom_id res chain seq x y z
N MET A 1 0.84 -15.07 -3.71
CA MET A 1 2.01 -14.18 -3.88
C MET A 1 1.44 -12.78 -3.93
N PRO A 2 2.06 -11.80 -3.25
CA PRO A 2 1.60 -10.42 -3.35
C PRO A 2 1.75 -9.92 -4.79
N ASN A 3 0.81 -9.09 -5.24
CA ASN A 3 0.74 -8.51 -6.57
C ASN A 3 1.85 -7.47 -6.73
N LYS A 4 2.96 -7.92 -7.32
CA LYS A 4 4.19 -7.13 -7.52
C LYS A 4 4.03 -5.98 -8.52
N GLU A 5 2.92 -5.95 -9.25
CA GLU A 5 2.64 -4.89 -10.22
C GLU A 5 2.05 -3.63 -9.56
N LEU A 6 1.55 -3.74 -8.32
CA LEU A 6 0.93 -2.62 -7.60
C LEU A 6 1.91 -1.46 -7.41
N ARG A 7 1.51 -0.29 -7.91
CA ARG A 7 2.25 0.97 -7.77
C ARG A 7 1.68 1.74 -6.59
N ILE A 8 2.49 1.91 -5.55
CA ILE A 8 2.06 2.52 -4.30
C ILE A 8 2.72 3.89 -4.15
N LEU A 9 1.90 4.91 -3.94
CA LEU A 9 2.35 6.26 -3.61
C LEU A 9 2.28 6.46 -2.10
N VAL A 10 3.41 6.81 -1.48
CA VAL A 10 3.50 7.15 -0.06
C VAL A 10 3.78 8.64 0.07
N ALA A 11 2.97 9.35 0.84
CA ALA A 11 3.13 10.77 1.09
C ALA A 11 3.18 11.07 2.58
N ASP A 12 4.34 11.50 3.07
CA ASP A 12 4.51 11.91 4.45
C ASP A 12 5.62 12.96 4.57
N PRO A 13 5.43 14.02 5.36
CA PRO A 13 6.42 15.10 5.46
C PRO A 13 7.68 14.69 6.25
N SER A 14 7.65 13.57 6.98
CA SER A 14 8.76 13.05 7.76
C SER A 14 9.53 11.98 6.98
N LEU A 15 10.74 12.30 6.55
CA LEU A 15 11.65 11.33 5.89
C LEU A 15 11.85 10.03 6.70
N PRO A 16 12.08 10.06 8.04
CA PRO A 16 12.17 8.83 8.84
C PRO A 16 10.93 7.93 8.73
N ARG A 17 9.75 8.54 8.63
CA ARG A 17 8.49 7.80 8.52
C ARG A 17 8.29 7.20 7.14
N LEU A 18 8.61 7.95 6.08
CA LEU A 18 8.63 7.41 4.71
C LEU A 18 9.51 6.17 4.61
N ILE A 19 10.76 6.25 5.09
CA ILE A 19 11.69 5.10 5.08
C ILE A 19 11.10 3.91 5.84
N ARG A 20 10.43 4.15 6.98
CA ARG A 20 9.78 3.08 7.75
C ARG A 20 8.67 2.41 6.96
N ILE A 21 7.79 3.19 6.31
CA ILE A 21 6.69 2.68 5.50
C ILE A 21 7.24 1.91 4.28
N GLU A 22 8.20 2.48 3.57
CA GLU A 22 8.86 1.83 2.43
C GLU A 22 9.49 0.49 2.81
N ARG A 23 10.22 0.43 3.93
CA ARG A 23 10.80 -0.82 4.43
C ARG A 23 9.73 -1.85 4.76
N CYS A 24 8.60 -1.44 5.35
CA CYS A 24 7.49 -2.35 5.62
C CYS A 24 6.93 -2.92 4.31
N LEU A 25 6.65 -2.05 3.33
CA LEU A 25 6.14 -2.46 2.02
C LEU A 25 7.10 -3.38 1.26
N ASN A 26 8.40 -3.05 1.27
CA ASN A 26 9.44 -3.89 0.67
C ASN A 26 9.52 -5.28 1.33
N ARG A 27 9.33 -5.37 2.66
CA ARG A 27 9.26 -6.66 3.38
C ARG A 27 8.04 -7.48 2.98
N LEU A 28 6.92 -6.82 2.66
CA LEU A 28 5.71 -7.46 2.15
C LEU A 28 5.82 -7.84 0.67
N GLY A 29 6.92 -7.49 -0.01
CA GLY A 29 7.17 -7.84 -1.41
C GLY A 29 6.67 -6.82 -2.42
N TYR A 30 6.30 -5.62 -1.98
CA TYR A 30 5.95 -4.50 -2.85
C TYR A 30 7.17 -3.60 -3.07
N TYR A 31 7.61 -3.46 -4.31
CA TYR A 31 8.85 -2.73 -4.66
C TYR A 31 8.62 -1.52 -5.56
N ARG A 32 7.41 -1.35 -6.10
CA ARG A 32 7.05 -0.22 -6.97
C ARG A 32 6.47 0.91 -6.11
N LEU A 33 7.36 1.56 -5.38
CA LEU A 33 7.03 2.59 -4.39
C LEU A 33 7.50 3.95 -4.90
N LEU A 34 6.71 5.00 -4.67
CA LEU A 34 7.15 6.38 -4.78
C LEU A 34 6.87 7.10 -3.46
N ALA A 35 7.87 7.76 -2.90
CA ALA A 35 7.75 8.53 -1.67
C ALA A 35 7.78 10.04 -1.94
N LEU A 36 6.83 10.77 -1.36
CA LEU A 36 6.74 12.22 -1.43
C LEU A 36 6.78 12.83 -0.03
N GLN A 37 7.54 13.92 0.09
CA GLN A 37 7.65 14.70 1.32
C GLN A 37 6.90 16.02 1.25
N SER A 38 6.85 16.63 0.07
CA SER A 38 6.24 17.93 -0.12
C SER A 38 4.78 17.82 -0.52
N SER A 39 3.95 18.71 0.02
CA SER A 39 2.58 18.90 -0.43
C SER A 39 2.51 19.44 -1.86
N GLN A 40 3.51 20.20 -2.30
CA GLN A 40 3.60 20.70 -3.68
C GLN A 40 3.79 19.55 -4.67
N ASP A 41 4.68 18.60 -4.37
CA ASP A 41 4.88 17.43 -5.22
C ASP A 41 3.60 16.59 -5.31
N LEU A 42 2.88 16.46 -4.18
CA LEU A 42 1.59 15.75 -4.15
C LEU A 42 0.52 16.45 -4.99
N GLN A 43 0.49 17.79 -4.95
CA GLN A 43 -0.43 18.59 -5.75
C GLN A 43 -0.12 18.45 -7.24
N VAL A 44 1.15 18.57 -7.65
CA VAL A 44 1.57 18.34 -9.04
C VAL A 44 1.21 16.92 -9.49
N MET A 45 1.40 15.93 -8.63
CA MET A 45 1.02 14.55 -8.92
C MET A 45 -0.50 14.33 -9.01
N SER A 46 -1.29 15.05 -8.24
CA SER A 46 -2.76 14.94 -8.25
C SER A 46 -3.38 15.32 -9.59
N HIS A 47 -2.74 16.21 -10.34
CA HIS A 47 -3.30 16.74 -11.59
C HIS A 47 -3.20 15.78 -12.79
N SER A 48 -2.25 14.83 -12.81
CA SER A 48 -2.07 13.92 -13.97
C SER A 48 -1.50 12.54 -13.65
N LEU A 49 -0.79 12.37 -12.53
CA LEU A 49 -0.03 11.15 -12.23
C LEU A 49 -0.73 10.24 -11.23
N ILE A 50 -1.79 10.72 -10.58
CA ILE A 50 -2.53 9.93 -9.60
C ILE A 50 -3.21 8.73 -10.24
N ASP A 51 -3.43 8.74 -11.56
CA ASP A 51 -3.91 7.59 -12.33
C ASP A 51 -2.87 6.48 -12.55
N TYR A 52 -1.60 6.79 -12.33
CA TYR A 52 -0.51 5.83 -12.46
C TYR A 52 -0.35 4.91 -11.25
N PHE A 53 -0.93 5.29 -10.09
CA PHE A 53 -0.81 4.57 -8.83
C PHE A 53 -2.10 3.82 -8.50
N ASP A 54 -1.93 2.58 -8.05
CA ASP A 54 -3.02 1.69 -7.65
C ASP A 54 -3.41 1.94 -6.20
N VAL A 55 -2.45 2.32 -5.36
CA VAL A 55 -2.62 2.50 -3.90
C VAL A 55 -2.01 3.82 -3.44
N LEU A 56 -2.71 4.53 -2.56
CA LEU A 56 -2.23 5.77 -1.95
C LEU A 56 -2.15 5.63 -0.43
N ILE A 57 -1.01 5.94 0.16
CA ILE A 57 -0.78 6.01 1.61
C ILE A 57 -0.35 7.44 1.92
N ALA A 58 -1.20 8.24 2.54
CA ALA A 58 -0.91 9.66 2.74
C ALA A 58 -1.17 10.10 4.18
N ASN A 59 -0.27 10.93 4.69
CA ASN A 59 -0.46 11.64 5.94
C ASN A 59 -1.61 12.65 5.80
N GLN A 60 -2.49 12.70 6.79
CA GLN A 60 -3.66 13.57 6.79
C GLN A 60 -3.29 15.05 6.65
N VAL A 61 -2.15 15.50 7.17
CA VAL A 61 -1.66 16.89 7.02
C VAL A 61 -1.35 17.21 5.56
N LEU A 62 -0.65 16.32 4.86
CA LEU A 62 -0.35 16.51 3.43
C LEU A 62 -1.61 16.36 2.57
N ALA A 63 -2.48 15.40 2.90
CA ALA A 63 -3.74 15.21 2.19
C ALA A 63 -4.69 16.40 2.35
N SER A 64 -4.69 17.03 3.54
CA SER A 64 -5.49 18.23 3.81
C SER A 64 -4.99 19.45 3.03
N SER A 65 -3.67 19.55 2.80
CA SER A 65 -3.08 20.62 1.98
C SER A 65 -3.57 20.57 0.52
N VAL A 66 -3.90 19.39 -0.01
CA VAL A 66 -4.41 19.24 -1.38
C VAL A 66 -5.91 19.51 -1.48
N LYS A 67 -6.68 19.27 -0.40
CA LYS A 67 -8.11 19.62 -0.33
C LYS A 67 -8.41 21.12 -0.35
N SER A 68 -7.40 21.99 -0.22
CA SER A 68 -7.58 23.44 -0.19
C SER A 68 -7.70 24.11 -1.56
N THR A 69 -7.68 23.36 -2.67
CA THR A 69 -8.07 23.92 -3.98
C THR A 69 -9.60 23.81 -4.14
N PRO A 70 -10.34 24.92 -4.30
CA PRO A 70 -11.81 24.93 -4.31
C PRO A 70 -12.46 24.35 -5.58
N SER A 71 -11.79 23.45 -6.32
CA SER A 71 -12.38 22.80 -7.50
C SER A 71 -12.26 21.27 -7.53
N ALA A 72 -11.80 20.62 -6.46
CA ALA A 72 -11.73 19.17 -6.42
C ALA A 72 -12.05 18.63 -5.03
N GLN A 73 -13.33 18.71 -4.65
CA GLN A 73 -13.89 17.57 -3.91
C GLN A 73 -13.53 16.31 -4.71
N PRO A 74 -12.99 15.25 -4.09
CA PRO A 74 -13.14 13.92 -4.64
C PRO A 74 -14.64 13.62 -4.56
N GLN A 75 -15.40 14.10 -5.55
CA GLN A 75 -16.72 13.58 -5.79
C GLN A 75 -16.51 12.09 -6.09
N PRO A 76 -17.24 11.17 -5.46
CA PRO A 76 -17.27 9.79 -5.87
C PRO A 76 -17.92 9.72 -7.25
N ALA A 77 -17.15 10.03 -8.30
CA ALA A 77 -17.49 9.75 -9.66
C ALA A 77 -17.44 8.22 -9.81
N ALA A 78 -18.60 7.65 -10.10
CA ALA A 78 -18.86 6.22 -10.17
C ALA A 78 -17.74 5.46 -10.90
N GLY A 79 -17.14 4.48 -10.20
CA GLY A 79 -16.46 3.38 -10.87
C GLY A 79 -15.24 2.77 -10.15
N LYS A 80 -14.35 3.57 -9.55
CA LYS A 80 -13.10 3.06 -8.95
C LYS A 80 -12.68 3.90 -7.74
N THR A 81 -13.15 3.54 -6.55
CA THR A 81 -12.56 4.03 -5.29
C THR A 81 -11.15 3.44 -5.17
N ARG A 82 -10.12 4.26 -5.36
CA ARG A 82 -8.73 3.85 -5.13
C ARG A 82 -8.53 3.58 -3.64
N PRO A 83 -7.95 2.44 -3.26
CA PRO A 83 -7.63 2.16 -1.87
C PRO A 83 -6.65 3.22 -1.36
N THR A 84 -7.13 4.03 -0.40
CA THR A 84 -6.39 5.15 0.17
C THR A 84 -6.31 5.01 1.68
N LEU A 85 -5.09 4.95 2.21
CA LEU A 85 -4.82 4.92 3.64
C LEU A 85 -4.45 6.33 4.11
N LEU A 86 -5.37 6.98 4.83
CA LEU A 86 -5.12 8.26 5.50
C LEU A 86 -4.83 8.02 6.97
N TYR A 87 -3.70 8.50 7.46
CA TYR A 87 -3.33 8.43 8.86
C TYR A 87 -2.96 9.81 9.41
N ASP A 88 -3.34 10.07 10.66
CA ASP A 88 -3.11 11.34 11.33
C ASP A 88 -1.84 11.29 12.21
N TRP A 89 -1.23 12.45 12.43
CA TRP A 89 -0.01 12.65 13.22
C TRP A 89 -0.18 12.26 14.70
N LEU A 90 -1.42 12.29 15.21
CA LEU A 90 -1.77 11.82 16.56
C LEU A 90 -1.66 10.30 16.72
N HIS A 91 -1.71 9.54 15.63
CA HIS A 91 -1.41 8.12 15.64
C HIS A 91 0.09 7.92 15.39
N LEU A 92 0.70 7.01 16.15
CA LEU A 92 2.05 6.52 15.88
C LEU A 92 2.19 6.19 14.37
N PRO A 93 3.38 6.37 13.77
CA PRO A 93 3.60 6.04 12.36
C PRO A 93 2.97 4.68 12.04
N PRO A 94 2.24 4.53 10.92
CA PRO A 94 1.42 3.36 10.65
C PRO A 94 2.27 2.12 10.90
N ASP A 95 1.88 1.37 11.93
CA ASP A 95 2.69 0.24 12.35
C ASP A 95 2.63 -0.84 11.27
N ILE A 96 3.59 -1.74 11.29
CA ILE A 96 3.68 -2.76 10.24
C ILE A 96 2.39 -3.57 10.12
N GLU A 97 1.70 -3.84 11.23
CA GLU A 97 0.41 -4.53 11.27
C GLU A 97 -0.70 -3.77 10.53
N LEU A 98 -0.70 -2.43 10.60
CA LEU A 98 -1.71 -1.60 9.93
C LEU A 98 -1.49 -1.63 8.41
N ILE A 99 -0.23 -1.52 7.99
CA ILE A 99 0.15 -1.63 6.57
C ILE A 99 -0.15 -3.03 6.05
N GLU A 100 0.16 -4.07 6.82
CA GLU A 100 -0.15 -5.47 6.49
C GLU A 100 -1.64 -5.71 6.33
N ARG A 101 -2.44 -5.23 7.28
CA ARG A 101 -3.90 -5.37 7.23
C ARG A 101 -4.49 -4.63 6.04
N PHE A 102 -4.05 -3.40 5.79
CA PHE A 102 -4.48 -2.61 4.64
C PHE A 102 -4.11 -3.31 3.32
N MET A 103 -2.88 -3.83 3.20
CA MET A 103 -2.46 -4.55 2.01
C MET A 103 -3.17 -5.88 1.85
N THR A 104 -3.54 -6.56 2.93
CA THR A 104 -4.37 -7.79 2.88
C THR A 104 -5.77 -7.50 2.37
N GLU A 105 -6.30 -6.30 2.62
CA GLU A 105 -7.59 -5.88 2.08
C GLU A 105 -7.54 -5.60 0.57
N ILE A 106 -6.42 -5.06 0.08
CA ILE A 106 -6.22 -4.71 -1.33
C ILE A 106 -5.84 -5.93 -2.17
N ASP A 107 -4.89 -6.71 -1.65
CA ASP A 107 -4.28 -7.86 -2.29
C ASP A 107 -4.24 -9.01 -1.28
N PRO A 108 -5.38 -9.69 -1.08
CA PRO A 108 -5.46 -10.79 -0.14
C PRO A 108 -4.49 -11.90 -0.58
N PRO A 109 -3.78 -12.54 0.36
CA PRO A 109 -2.92 -13.66 0.04
C PRO A 109 -3.76 -14.73 -0.67
N SER A 110 -3.27 -15.17 -1.85
CA SER A 110 -3.91 -16.23 -2.64
C SER A 110 -4.45 -17.35 -1.74
N PRO A 111 -5.68 -17.84 -1.94
CA PRO A 111 -6.25 -18.95 -1.14
C PRO A 111 -5.33 -20.17 -1.11
N TRP A 112 -4.53 -20.34 -2.17
CA TRP A 112 -3.55 -21.41 -2.33
C TRP A 112 -2.27 -21.24 -1.50
N ALA A 113 -2.09 -20.10 -0.82
CA ALA A 113 -1.01 -19.91 0.14
C ALA A 113 -1.20 -20.86 1.35
N CYS A 114 -2.43 -20.97 1.87
CA CYS A 114 -2.77 -21.90 2.95
C CYS A 114 -2.61 -23.37 2.55
N LEU A 115 -2.66 -23.69 1.24
CA LEU A 115 -2.43 -25.06 0.77
C LEU A 115 -0.95 -25.49 0.83
N LYS A 116 0.01 -24.57 0.95
CA LYS A 116 1.43 -24.92 1.11
C LYS A 116 1.77 -25.43 2.51
N ASP A 117 0.93 -25.11 3.50
CA ASP A 117 1.07 -25.56 4.88
C ASP A 117 0.33 -26.88 5.14
N LEU A 118 -0.27 -27.48 4.11
CA LEU A 118 -0.88 -28.79 4.23
C LEU A 118 0.22 -29.86 4.36
N PRO A 119 0.16 -30.72 5.40
CA PRO A 119 1.20 -31.72 5.66
C PRO A 119 1.36 -32.75 4.53
N TRP A 120 0.32 -32.95 3.70
CA TRP A 120 0.37 -33.88 2.55
C TRP A 120 1.01 -33.27 1.28
N ALA A 121 1.19 -31.95 1.22
CA ALA A 121 1.80 -31.27 0.06
C ALA A 121 3.34 -31.32 0.10
N LYS A 122 3.94 -31.52 1.28
CA LYS A 122 5.37 -31.76 1.45
C LYS A 122 5.70 -33.23 1.18
N GLY A 123 5.73 -33.59 -0.10
CA GLY A 123 6.37 -34.81 -0.64
C GLY A 123 6.11 -36.11 0.14
N ALA A 124 5.24 -36.97 -0.39
CA ALA A 124 5.10 -38.34 0.09
C ALA A 124 6.49 -39.00 0.27
N PRO A 125 6.75 -39.69 1.40
CA PRO A 125 7.98 -40.45 1.54
C PRO A 125 7.98 -41.49 0.43
N ARG A 126 9.03 -41.47 -0.40
CA ARG A 126 9.28 -42.50 -1.42
C ARG A 126 9.39 -43.84 -0.69
N GLY A 127 8.29 -44.59 -0.66
CA GLY A 127 8.25 -45.97 -0.21
C GLY A 127 9.22 -46.78 -1.05
N SER A 128 10.32 -47.15 -0.44
CA SER A 128 11.27 -48.15 -0.91
C SER A 128 10.52 -49.44 -1.23
N ARG A 129 10.38 -49.76 -2.53
CA ARG A 129 10.10 -51.12 -2.99
C ARG A 129 11.43 -51.88 -2.97
N GLN A 130 11.59 -52.78 -2.01
CA GLN A 130 12.27 -54.06 -2.16
C GLN A 130 11.48 -55.11 -1.38
#